data_AF-A0A5E7EGB5-F1
#
_entry.id   AF-A0A5E7EGB5-F1
#
_cell.length_a   1.000
_cell.length_b   1.000
_cell.length_c   1.000
_cell.angle_alpha   90.00
_cell.angle_beta   90.00
_cell.angle_gamma   90.00
#
_symmetry.space_group_name_H-M   'P 1'
#
loop_
_entity.id
_entity.type
_entity.pdbx_description
1 polymer ?
#
loop_
_entity_poly.entity_id
_entity_poly.type
_entity_poly.pdbx_seq_one_letter_code
_entity_poly.pdbx_strand_id
1 'polypeptide(L)'
;MRHRGAQFWLWTNRRLPLHTHEEVLDDGVQIEVQARINHGGITQVFVGVYGPNGWAIGEEFYDRRVGEHYCTALKWGTQRAREIVAGTQGFVAPHRVQLTLSTVITDESVLALRRMEMTERERLKLRSEDAWTEYRAAKTAMLALMRLTKVDPGMWADHKERLRQAIDRRACVQRAYLD
;
A
#
# COMPACT_ATOMS: atom_id res chain seq x y z
N MET A 1 14.90 14.34 9.14
CA MET A 1 14.91 13.86 10.55
C MET A 1 14.07 12.59 10.60
N ARG A 2 14.49 11.53 11.33
CA ARG A 2 13.77 10.25 11.37
C ARG A 2 12.63 10.30 12.40
N HIS A 3 11.43 9.89 12.00
CA HIS A 3 10.24 9.75 12.85
C HIS A 3 10.23 8.34 13.45
N ARG A 4 10.74 8.22 14.68
CA ARG A 4 10.93 6.94 15.40
C ARG A 4 9.59 6.34 15.83
N GLY A 5 9.42 5.04 15.60
CA GLY A 5 8.27 4.27 16.04
C GLY A 5 8.45 3.65 17.43
N ALA A 6 7.43 2.90 17.86
CA ALA A 6 7.39 2.29 19.18
C ALA A 6 8.50 1.24 19.40
N GLN A 7 8.89 0.52 18.34
CA GLN A 7 9.92 -0.53 18.39
C GLN A 7 11.28 0.06 18.78
N PHE A 8 11.64 1.22 18.21
CA PHE A 8 12.84 1.96 18.61
C PHE A 8 12.81 2.33 20.10
N TRP A 9 11.69 2.86 20.59
CA TRP A 9 11.58 3.32 21.98
C TRP A 9 11.56 2.18 23.00
N LEU A 10 10.98 1.03 22.64
CA LEU A 10 11.03 -0.18 23.47
C LEU A 10 12.44 -0.76 23.54
N TRP A 11 13.17 -0.68 22.44
CA TRP A 11 14.52 -1.23 22.39
C TRP A 11 15.55 -0.28 23.02
N THR A 12 15.48 1.03 22.82
CA THR A 12 16.57 1.96 23.17
C THR A 12 16.99 1.90 24.64
N ASN A 13 18.31 1.87 24.90
CA ASN A 13 18.88 1.88 26.24
C ASN A 13 20.23 2.59 26.22
N ARG A 14 20.26 3.83 26.73
CA ARG A 14 21.46 4.69 26.72
C ARG A 14 22.57 4.24 27.67
N ARG A 15 22.32 3.26 28.53
CA ARG A 15 23.31 2.76 29.50
C ARG A 15 24.25 1.71 28.91
N LEU A 16 23.92 1.18 27.73
CA LEU A 16 24.70 0.16 27.06
C LEU A 16 25.47 0.77 25.88
N PRO A 17 26.75 0.42 25.69
CA PRO A 17 27.50 0.77 24.49
C PRO A 17 26.79 0.26 23.23
N LEU A 18 26.80 1.10 22.21
CA LEU A 18 26.09 0.90 20.96
C LEU A 18 27.08 1.01 19.79
N HIS A 19 26.93 0.12 18.82
CA HIS A 19 27.53 0.25 17.50
C HIS A 19 26.44 0.46 16.45
N THR A 20 26.64 1.42 15.56
CA THR A 20 25.66 1.82 14.55
C THR A 20 26.23 1.64 13.15
N HIS A 21 25.40 1.16 12.24
CA HIS A 21 25.60 1.19 10.81
C HIS A 21 24.46 1.96 10.17
N GLU A 22 24.77 2.98 9.37
CA GLU A 22 23.78 3.74 8.62
C GLU A 22 24.12 3.70 7.13
N GLU A 23 23.11 3.54 6.29
CA GLU A 23 23.21 3.54 4.83
C GLU A 23 22.02 4.34 4.28
N VAL A 24 22.25 5.09 3.19
CA VAL A 24 21.19 5.73 2.42
C VAL A 24 21.22 5.13 1.02
N LEU A 25 20.09 4.56 0.59
CA LEU A 25 19.93 3.95 -0.72
C LEU A 25 19.67 5.01 -1.80
N ASP A 26 19.79 4.63 -3.07
CA ASP A 26 19.63 5.51 -4.23
C ASP A 26 18.23 6.16 -4.33
N ASP A 27 17.20 5.49 -3.81
CA ASP A 27 15.82 5.98 -3.74
C ASP A 27 15.57 6.94 -2.55
N GLY A 28 16.60 7.20 -1.74
CA GLY A 28 16.55 8.04 -0.55
C GLY A 28 16.05 7.33 0.70
N VAL A 29 15.78 6.01 0.63
CA VAL A 29 15.47 5.20 1.82
C VAL A 29 16.70 5.13 2.72
N GLN A 30 16.49 5.31 4.02
CA GLN A 30 17.54 5.32 5.03
C GLN A 30 17.45 4.04 5.86
N ILE A 31 18.56 3.33 5.95
CA ILE A 31 18.74 2.15 6.78
C ILE A 31 19.56 2.56 8.00
N GLU A 32 19.12 2.13 9.18
CA GLU A 32 19.86 2.25 10.42
C GLU A 32 19.81 0.94 11.18
N VAL A 33 20.98 0.38 11.41
CA VAL A 33 21.15 -0.87 12.14
C VAL A 33 22.01 -0.58 13.36
N GLN A 34 21.50 -0.94 14.53
CA GLN A 34 22.17 -0.73 15.79
C GLN A 34 22.39 -2.05 16.49
N ALA A 35 23.60 -2.32 16.98
CA ALA A 35 23.93 -3.50 17.75
C ALA A 35 24.49 -3.12 19.12
N ARG A 36 24.14 -3.89 20.14
CA ARG A 36 24.67 -3.74 21.49
C ARG A 36 24.74 -5.09 22.19
N ILE A 37 25.43 -5.14 23.31
CA ILE A 37 25.48 -6.32 24.18
C ILE A 37 24.78 -5.95 25.48
N ASN A 38 23.83 -6.78 25.91
CA ASN A 38 23.18 -6.59 27.20
C ASN A 38 24.05 -7.11 28.36
N HIS A 39 23.64 -6.85 29.61
CA HIS A 39 24.38 -7.29 30.79
C HIS A 39 24.54 -8.82 30.89
N GLY A 40 23.67 -9.59 30.22
CA GLY A 40 23.74 -11.04 30.13
C GLY A 40 24.63 -11.56 28.99
N GLY A 41 25.35 -10.68 28.28
CA GLY A 41 26.23 -11.05 27.17
C GLY A 41 25.48 -11.42 25.88
N ILE A 42 24.17 -11.20 25.81
CA ILE A 42 23.38 -11.41 24.59
C ILE A 42 23.53 -10.20 23.68
N THR A 43 23.91 -10.46 22.44
CA THR A 43 23.95 -9.42 21.41
C THR A 43 22.53 -9.13 20.93
N GLN A 44 22.13 -7.87 21.08
CA GLN A 44 20.84 -7.36 20.62
C GLN A 44 21.05 -6.48 19.41
N VAL A 45 20.13 -6.54 18.46
CA VAL A 45 20.16 -5.74 17.25
C VAL A 45 18.81 -5.05 17.03
N PHE A 46 18.86 -3.79 16.64
CA PHE A 46 17.72 -3.02 16.16
C PHE A 46 17.93 -2.72 14.68
N VAL A 47 16.85 -2.79 13.92
CA VAL A 47 16.80 -2.57 12.48
C VAL A 47 15.70 -1.55 12.22
N GLY A 48 16.07 -0.39 11.70
CA GLY A 48 15.15 0.67 11.29
C GLY A 48 15.32 0.98 9.82
N VAL A 49 14.20 1.02 9.09
CA VAL A 49 14.11 1.45 7.69
C VAL A 49 13.18 2.64 7.62
N TYR A 50 13.65 3.74 7.03
CA TYR A 50 12.92 5.01 6.98
C TYR A 50 12.86 5.52 5.55
N GLY A 51 11.70 6.05 5.15
CA GLY A 51 11.55 6.68 3.85
C GLY A 51 12.34 7.99 3.72
N PRO A 52 12.41 8.57 2.51
CA PRO A 52 13.09 9.85 2.27
C PRO A 52 12.51 11.01 3.10
N ASN A 53 11.22 10.92 3.43
CA ASN A 53 10.49 11.84 4.30
C ASN A 53 10.76 11.63 5.79
N GLY A 54 11.58 10.64 6.16
CA GLY A 54 11.93 10.28 7.53
C GLY A 54 10.92 9.39 8.24
N TRP A 55 9.78 9.05 7.63
CA TRP A 55 8.79 8.15 8.25
C TRP A 55 9.28 6.71 8.28
N ALA A 56 9.01 6.01 9.38
CA ALA A 56 9.35 4.59 9.52
C ALA A 56 8.58 3.76 8.49
N ILE A 57 9.31 3.03 7.65
CA ILE A 57 8.81 1.98 6.77
C ILE A 57 8.69 0.68 7.56
N GLY A 58 9.70 0.37 8.37
CA GLY A 58 9.73 -0.79 9.25
C GLY A 58 10.74 -0.62 10.36
N GLU A 59 10.38 -1.05 11.56
CA GLU A 59 11.29 -1.12 12.70
C GLU A 59 11.14 -2.48 13.37
N GLU A 60 12.26 -3.14 13.64
CA GLU A 60 12.31 -4.45 14.28
C GLU A 60 13.48 -4.50 15.27
N PHE A 61 13.40 -5.35 16.30
CA PHE A 61 14.53 -5.66 17.15
C PHE A 61 14.58 -7.14 17.50
N TYR A 62 15.79 -7.64 17.75
CA TYR A 62 16.05 -9.05 17.97
C TYR A 62 17.13 -9.28 19.02
N ASP A 63 16.91 -10.29 19.85
CA ASP A 63 17.96 -10.93 20.62
C ASP A 63 18.60 -12.01 19.76
N ARG A 64 19.91 -11.92 19.54
CA ARG A 64 20.63 -12.81 18.63
C ARG A 64 21.16 -14.03 19.38
N ARG A 65 22.41 -13.96 19.84
CA ARG A 65 23.11 -15.05 20.52
C ARG A 65 24.07 -14.49 21.56
N VAL A 66 24.33 -15.27 22.59
CA VAL A 66 25.39 -15.00 23.56
C VAL A 66 26.74 -15.10 22.85
N GLY A 67 27.59 -14.10 23.06
CA GLY A 67 28.96 -14.10 22.51
C GLY A 67 29.07 -13.84 21.00
N GLU A 68 27.97 -13.50 20.31
CA GLU A 68 28.06 -13.06 18.90
C GLU A 68 28.70 -11.67 18.83
N HIS A 69 29.74 -11.52 18.00
CA HIS A 69 30.37 -10.21 17.79
C HIS A 69 29.41 -9.21 17.12
N TYR A 70 29.49 -7.95 17.55
CA TYR A 70 28.66 -6.87 17.02
C TYR A 70 28.77 -6.72 15.50
N CYS A 71 29.95 -6.92 14.89
CA CYS A 71 30.11 -6.88 13.43
C CYS A 71 29.23 -7.90 12.71
N THR A 72 29.07 -9.10 13.26
CA THR A 72 28.23 -10.15 12.69
C THR A 72 26.76 -9.79 12.84
N ALA A 73 26.36 -9.27 14.01
CA ALA A 73 25.01 -8.81 14.25
C ALA A 73 24.62 -7.62 13.36
N LEU A 74 25.54 -6.66 13.13
CA LEU A 74 25.33 -5.53 12.22
C LEU A 74 25.18 -5.99 10.77
N LYS A 75 26.04 -6.91 10.30
CA LYS A 75 25.92 -7.49 8.95
C LYS A 75 24.57 -8.18 8.76
N TRP A 76 24.16 -8.97 9.74
CA TRP A 76 22.85 -9.61 9.72
C TRP A 76 21.71 -8.58 9.72
N GLY A 77 21.77 -7.56 10.59
CA GLY A 77 20.75 -6.52 10.66
C GLY A 77 20.65 -5.70 9.37
N THR A 78 21.77 -5.50 8.68
CA THR A 78 21.81 -4.82 7.37
C THR A 78 21.14 -5.68 6.30
N GLN A 79 21.39 -6.99 6.30
CA GLN A 79 20.69 -7.92 5.42
C GLN A 79 19.18 -7.92 5.71
N ARG A 80 18.79 -7.93 6.99
CA ARG A 80 17.39 -7.86 7.41
C ARG A 80 16.72 -6.55 6.97
N ALA A 81 17.41 -5.42 7.08
CA ALA A 81 16.92 -4.13 6.58
C ALA A 81 16.63 -4.20 5.08
N ARG A 82 17.52 -4.83 4.29
CA ARG A 82 17.34 -5.00 2.85
C ARG A 82 16.16 -5.91 2.52
N GLU A 83 15.89 -6.93 3.33
CA GLU A 83 14.67 -7.75 3.20
C GLU A 83 13.40 -6.93 3.46
N ILE A 84 13.40 -6.05 4.47
CA ILE A 84 12.28 -5.13 4.75
C ILE A 84 12.06 -4.19 3.57
N VAL A 85 13.14 -3.62 3.02
CA VAL A 85 13.08 -2.75 1.84
C VAL A 85 12.51 -3.52 0.65
N ALA A 86 13.04 -4.70 0.34
CA ALA A 86 12.58 -5.52 -0.78
C ALA A 86 11.12 -5.99 -0.62
N GLY A 87 10.67 -6.27 0.62
CA GLY A 87 9.29 -6.62 0.91
C GLY A 87 8.31 -5.44 0.88
N THR A 88 8.81 -4.21 1.10
CA THR A 88 7.99 -2.99 1.03
C THR A 88 7.95 -2.41 -0.38
N GLN A 89 9.04 -2.55 -1.14
CA GLN A 89 9.04 -2.23 -2.56
C GLN A 89 7.99 -3.12 -3.23
N GLY A 90 6.89 -2.50 -3.67
CA GLY A 90 5.87 -3.22 -4.44
C GLY A 90 6.58 -3.94 -5.57
N PHE A 91 6.26 -5.22 -5.79
CA PHE A 91 6.88 -6.03 -6.83
C PHE A 91 6.99 -5.24 -8.14
N VAL A 92 8.19 -4.77 -8.45
CA VAL A 92 8.52 -4.18 -9.74
C VAL A 92 9.04 -5.34 -10.56
N ALA A 93 8.17 -5.90 -11.41
CA ALA A 93 8.61 -6.92 -12.35
C ALA A 93 9.85 -6.39 -13.11
N PRO A 94 10.90 -7.21 -13.33
CA PRO A 94 12.16 -6.76 -13.95
C PRO A 94 11.95 -6.19 -15.36
N HIS A 95 10.90 -6.63 -16.03
CA HIS A 95 10.23 -5.87 -17.08
C HIS A 95 9.44 -4.75 -16.41
N ARG A 96 10.06 -3.55 -16.38
CA ARG A 96 9.44 -2.23 -16.19
C ARG A 96 7.93 -2.38 -16.17
N VAL A 97 7.27 -2.09 -15.05
CA VAL A 97 5.81 -1.99 -15.00
C VAL A 97 5.44 -0.97 -16.07
N GLN A 98 5.18 -1.47 -17.27
CA GLN A 98 4.43 -0.78 -18.27
C GLN A 98 3.06 -0.69 -17.59
N LEU A 99 2.84 0.43 -16.93
CA LEU A 99 1.59 1.15 -17.09
C LEU A 99 1.48 1.56 -18.58
N THR A 100 1.68 0.64 -19.53
CA THR A 100 0.70 0.56 -20.58
C THR A 100 -0.56 0.31 -19.79
N LEU A 101 -1.45 1.32 -19.75
CA LEU A 101 -2.85 1.02 -19.97
C LEU A 101 -2.83 -0.16 -20.94
N SER A 102 -3.03 -1.39 -20.45
CA SER A 102 -3.03 -2.56 -21.32
C SER A 102 -3.97 -2.14 -22.44
N THR A 103 -3.50 -2.23 -23.70
CA THR A 103 -4.31 -1.89 -24.87
C THR A 103 -5.73 -2.33 -24.56
N VAL A 104 -6.67 -1.38 -24.51
CA VAL A 104 -8.07 -1.64 -24.12
C VAL A 104 -8.41 -2.97 -24.76
N ILE A 105 -8.67 -4.00 -23.95
CA ILE A 105 -9.00 -5.31 -24.48
C ILE A 105 -10.37 -5.10 -25.12
N THR A 106 -10.38 -4.74 -26.40
CA THR A 106 -11.58 -4.52 -27.19
C THR A 106 -12.19 -5.84 -27.63
N ASP A 107 -11.38 -6.90 -27.60
CA ASP A 107 -11.79 -8.25 -27.92
C ASP A 107 -12.67 -8.82 -26.80
N GLU A 108 -13.94 -9.02 -27.14
CA GLU A 108 -14.98 -9.47 -26.21
C GLU A 108 -14.72 -10.90 -25.69
N SER A 109 -14.11 -11.76 -26.51
CA SER A 109 -13.73 -13.13 -26.15
C SER A 109 -12.59 -13.18 -25.13
N VAL A 110 -11.57 -12.34 -25.28
CA VAL A 110 -10.46 -12.23 -24.32
C VAL A 110 -10.96 -11.62 -22.99
N LEU A 111 -11.86 -10.64 -23.05
CA LEU A 111 -12.54 -10.12 -21.86
C LEU A 111 -13.37 -11.21 -21.16
N ALA A 112 -14.06 -12.06 -21.92
CA ALA A 112 -14.86 -13.15 -21.36
C ALA A 112 -14.01 -14.23 -20.68
N LEU A 113 -12.92 -14.68 -21.31
CA LEU A 113 -11.98 -15.65 -20.71
C LEU A 113 -11.35 -15.11 -19.42
N ARG A 114 -10.93 -13.84 -19.43
CA ARG A 114 -10.39 -13.20 -18.23
C ARG A 114 -11.45 -13.07 -17.12
N ARG A 115 -12.71 -12.82 -17.49
CA ARG A 115 -13.83 -12.86 -16.53
C ARG A 115 -14.09 -14.26 -15.96
N MET A 116 -13.87 -15.32 -16.75
CA MET A 116 -14.02 -16.70 -16.31
C MET A 116 -12.90 -17.14 -15.35
N GLU A 117 -11.66 -16.70 -15.56
CA GLU A 117 -10.51 -17.05 -14.71
C GLU A 117 -10.43 -16.25 -13.40
N MET A 118 -11.14 -15.12 -13.30
CA MET A 118 -11.18 -14.30 -12.08
C MET A 118 -11.87 -14.99 -10.92
N THR A 119 -11.29 -14.82 -9.74
CA THR A 119 -11.92 -15.19 -8.46
C THR A 119 -13.17 -14.35 -8.21
N GLU A 120 -14.08 -14.86 -7.38
CA GLU A 120 -15.32 -14.16 -7.02
C GLU A 120 -15.06 -12.76 -6.44
N ARG A 121 -14.01 -12.64 -5.62
CA ARG A 121 -13.56 -11.37 -5.03
C ARG A 121 -13.12 -10.35 -6.08
N GLU A 122 -12.39 -10.78 -7.11
CA GLU A 122 -11.94 -9.91 -8.20
C GLU A 122 -13.11 -9.43 -9.06
N ARG A 123 -14.07 -10.32 -9.34
CA ARG A 123 -15.32 -9.97 -10.05
C ARG A 123 -16.15 -8.96 -9.25
N LEU A 124 -16.26 -9.15 -7.93
CA LEU A 124 -16.98 -8.24 -7.05
C LEU A 124 -16.30 -6.87 -6.98
N LYS A 125 -14.96 -6.82 -6.94
CA LYS A 125 -14.19 -5.57 -6.97
C LYS A 125 -14.46 -4.78 -8.25
N LEU A 126 -14.40 -5.42 -9.42
CA LEU A 126 -14.69 -4.77 -10.70
C LEU A 126 -16.14 -4.27 -10.78
N ARG A 127 -17.11 -5.09 -10.37
CA ARG A 127 -18.53 -4.66 -10.31
C ARG A 127 -18.73 -3.44 -9.40
N SER A 128 -17.97 -3.36 -8.30
CA SER A 128 -18.02 -2.23 -7.36
C SER A 128 -17.43 -0.98 -7.99
N GLU A 129 -16.30 -1.09 -8.67
CA GLU A 129 -15.67 0.01 -9.42
C GLU A 129 -16.57 0.50 -10.57
N ASP A 130 -17.15 -0.39 -11.36
CA ASP A 130 -18.09 -0.07 -12.42
C ASP A 130 -19.32 0.67 -11.88
N ALA A 131 -19.97 0.13 -10.83
CA ALA A 131 -21.12 0.79 -10.21
C ALA A 131 -20.78 2.18 -9.63
N TRP A 132 -19.55 2.34 -9.10
CA TRP A 132 -19.08 3.63 -8.58
C TRP A 132 -18.84 4.66 -9.69
N THR A 133 -18.28 4.24 -10.82
CA THR A 133 -18.07 5.13 -11.98
C THR A 133 -19.39 5.55 -12.60
N GLU A 134 -20.35 4.64 -12.77
CA GLU A 134 -21.71 4.93 -13.23
C GLU A 134 -22.40 5.96 -12.31
N TYR A 135 -22.33 5.77 -10.98
CA TYR A 135 -22.88 6.72 -10.01
C TYR A 135 -22.23 8.10 -10.11
N ARG A 136 -20.90 8.19 -10.22
CA ARG A 136 -20.19 9.47 -10.38
C ARG A 136 -20.60 10.17 -11.69
N ALA A 137 -20.72 9.43 -12.79
CA ALA A 137 -21.16 9.97 -14.07
C ALA A 137 -22.61 10.49 -13.99
N ALA A 138 -23.53 9.72 -13.42
CA ALA A 138 -24.93 10.15 -13.26
C ALA A 138 -25.05 11.39 -12.33
N LYS A 139 -24.29 11.40 -11.22
CA LYS A 139 -24.25 12.55 -10.29
C LYS A 139 -23.71 13.80 -10.95
N THR A 140 -22.61 13.70 -11.69
CA THR A 140 -22.01 14.84 -12.38
C THR A 140 -22.92 15.38 -13.48
N ALA A 141 -23.58 14.50 -14.25
CA ALA A 141 -24.58 14.89 -15.23
C ALA A 141 -25.79 15.60 -14.59
N MET A 142 -26.31 15.09 -13.48
CA MET A 142 -27.39 15.75 -12.72
C MET A 142 -26.96 17.13 -12.19
N LEU A 143 -25.76 17.25 -11.64
CA LEU A 143 -25.23 18.53 -11.15
C LEU A 143 -25.03 19.54 -12.29
N ALA A 144 -24.60 19.09 -13.47
CA ALA A 144 -24.47 19.95 -14.64
C ALA A 144 -25.86 20.47 -15.08
N LEU A 145 -26.86 19.59 -15.08
CA LEU A 145 -28.24 19.92 -15.44
C LEU A 145 -28.88 20.88 -14.42
N MET A 146 -28.62 20.72 -13.11
CA MET A 146 -29.05 21.66 -12.06
C MET A 146 -28.48 23.07 -12.19
N ARG A 147 -27.35 23.24 -12.89
CA ARG A 147 -26.71 24.54 -13.11
C ARG A 147 -27.28 25.30 -14.31
N LEU A 148 -28.11 24.66 -15.13
CA LEU A 148 -28.76 25.30 -16.26
C LEU A 148 -29.93 26.16 -15.78
N THR A 149 -30.10 27.34 -16.39
CA THR A 149 -31.18 28.29 -16.06
C THR A 149 -32.55 27.84 -16.55
N LYS A 150 -32.61 26.99 -17.58
CA LYS A 150 -33.81 26.33 -18.07
C LYS A 150 -33.49 24.88 -18.38
N VAL A 151 -34.35 23.97 -17.92
CA VAL A 151 -34.20 22.53 -18.12
C VAL A 151 -35.53 21.97 -18.59
N ASP A 152 -35.48 21.11 -19.61
CA ASP A 152 -36.65 20.38 -20.07
C ASP A 152 -37.14 19.37 -19.00
N PRO A 153 -38.44 19.32 -18.68
CA PRO A 153 -38.97 18.40 -17.67
C PRO A 153 -38.72 16.91 -17.95
N GLY A 154 -38.73 16.50 -19.22
CA GLY A 154 -38.45 15.13 -19.63
C GLY A 154 -36.98 14.78 -19.38
N MET A 155 -36.07 15.64 -19.82
CA MET A 155 -34.64 15.50 -19.55
C MET A 155 -34.34 15.46 -18.04
N TRP A 156 -35.01 16.30 -17.24
CA TRP A 156 -34.87 16.25 -15.78
C TRP A 156 -35.31 14.89 -15.20
N ALA A 157 -36.44 14.35 -15.66
CA ALA A 157 -36.95 13.06 -15.22
C ALA A 157 -35.99 11.91 -15.58
N ASP A 158 -35.44 11.90 -16.79
CA ASP A 158 -34.50 10.88 -17.26
C ASP A 158 -33.19 10.89 -16.47
N HIS A 159 -32.62 12.08 -16.24
CA HIS A 159 -31.40 12.20 -15.44
C HIS A 159 -31.63 11.81 -13.97
N LYS A 160 -32.82 12.10 -13.43
CA LYS A 160 -33.20 11.71 -12.07
C LYS A 160 -33.35 10.20 -11.95
N GLU A 161 -33.98 9.58 -12.93
CA GLU A 161 -34.15 8.14 -12.99
C GLU A 161 -32.80 7.43 -13.12
N ARG A 162 -31.94 7.91 -14.00
CA ARG A 162 -30.58 7.37 -14.19
C ARG A 162 -29.74 7.48 -12.93
N LEU A 163 -29.85 8.58 -12.18
CA LEU A 163 -29.18 8.72 -10.89
C LEU A 163 -29.73 7.75 -9.84
N ARG A 164 -31.05 7.54 -9.79
CA ARG A 164 -31.69 6.57 -8.89
C ARG A 164 -31.20 5.15 -9.16
N GLN A 165 -31.24 4.73 -10.42
CA GLN A 165 -30.77 3.41 -10.84
C GLN A 165 -29.30 3.18 -10.48
N ALA A 166 -28.44 4.19 -10.65
CA ALA A 166 -27.03 4.10 -10.28
C ALA A 166 -26.81 3.99 -8.76
N ILE A 167 -27.64 4.67 -7.95
CA ILE A 167 -27.62 4.54 -6.48
C ILE A 167 -28.02 3.12 -6.06
N ASP A 168 -29.11 2.60 -6.62
CA ASP A 168 -29.64 1.27 -6.29
C ASP A 168 -28.64 0.17 -6.69
N ARG A 169 -28.04 0.28 -7.89
CA ARG A 169 -27.01 -0.64 -8.37
C ARG A 169 -25.78 -0.64 -7.46
N ARG A 170 -25.29 0.53 -7.06
CA ARG A 170 -24.17 0.64 -6.11
C ARG A 170 -24.51 0.02 -4.75
N ALA A 171 -25.70 0.28 -4.21
CA ALA A 171 -26.12 -0.27 -2.94
C ALA A 171 -26.24 -1.81 -2.99
N CYS A 172 -26.74 -2.36 -4.10
CA CYS A 172 -26.83 -3.79 -4.34
C CYS A 172 -25.45 -4.46 -4.38
N VAL A 173 -24.50 -3.90 -5.14
CA VAL A 173 -23.13 -4.42 -5.24
C VAL A 173 -22.40 -4.32 -3.90
N GLN A 174 -22.61 -3.24 -3.14
CA GLN A 174 -22.00 -3.08 -1.82
C GLN A 174 -22.49 -4.12 -0.81
N ARG A 175 -23.79 -4.50 -0.84
CA ARG A 175 -24.32 -5.58 0.00
C ARG A 175 -23.68 -6.93 -0.35
N ALA A 176 -23.60 -7.25 -1.65
CA ALA A 176 -22.97 -8.47 -2.13
C ALA A 176 -21.44 -8.55 -1.86
N TYR A 177 -20.79 -7.45 -1.45
CA TYR A 177 -19.38 -7.42 -1.04
C TYR A 177 -19.20 -7.68 0.46
N LEU A 178 -20.26 -7.49 1.26
CA LEU A 178 -20.24 -7.61 2.72
C LEU A 178 -20.81 -8.95 3.22
N ASP A 179 -21.59 -9.64 2.38
CA ASP A 179 -22.07 -11.01 2.57
C ASP A 179 -20.96 -12.03 2.22
#